data_AF-A0A6V7WHQ2-F1
#
_entry.id   AF-A0A6V7WHQ2-F1
#
_cell.length_a   1.000
_cell.length_b   1.000
_cell.length_c   1.000
_cell.angle_alpha   90.00
_cell.angle_beta   90.00
_cell.angle_gamma   90.00
#
_symmetry.space_group_name_H-M   'P 1'
#
loop_
_entity.id
_entity.type
_entity.pdbx_description
1 polymer ?
#
loop_
_entity_poly.entity_id
_entity_poly.type
_entity_poly.pdbx_seq_one_letter_code
_entity_poly.pdbx_strand_id
1 'polypeptide(L)'
;MEEETNKPISSSFFTSSTVHHRIDGGFLRNTTSQSHRQAVASAKNSSSLGATAISSLLNRCKQVLNCFARDEQRCGGHFPPLPQERVFEAISALRAVSALIDGFSRNPTSVLYSHLVTLHPNLVQLIPSSRCDQQLELALMTCLNSYQTLLLFKFTHKRE
;
A
#
# COMPACT_ATOMS: atom_id res chain seq x y z
N MET A 1 -36.63 -42.38 31.06
CA MET A 1 -37.41 -41.30 30.43
C MET A 1 -36.59 -40.02 30.57
N GLU A 2 -35.47 -39.91 29.84
CA GLU A 2 -35.37 -39.85 28.35
C GLU A 2 -36.08 -38.58 27.86
N GLU A 3 -35.44 -37.70 27.10
CA GLU A 3 -34.70 -37.99 25.86
C GLU A 3 -33.46 -37.08 25.64
N GLU A 4 -32.52 -37.51 24.79
CA GLU A 4 -31.36 -36.72 24.35
C GLU A 4 -31.73 -35.64 23.32
N THR A 5 -30.89 -34.60 23.20
CA THR A 5 -30.33 -34.27 21.87
C THR A 5 -28.99 -33.53 21.96
N ASN A 6 -27.90 -34.26 21.69
CA ASN A 6 -26.58 -33.72 21.33
C ASN A 6 -26.69 -32.83 20.06
N LYS A 7 -25.76 -31.92 19.68
CA LYS A 7 -24.28 -31.98 19.70
C LYS A 7 -23.65 -30.57 19.63
N PRO A 8 -22.60 -30.24 20.39
CA PRO A 8 -21.59 -29.27 19.97
C PRO A 8 -20.57 -29.88 18.99
N ILE A 9 -19.94 -29.04 18.18
CA ILE A 9 -19.12 -29.45 17.02
C ILE A 9 -17.73 -29.95 17.42
N SER A 10 -17.23 -30.94 16.67
CA SER A 10 -16.00 -31.70 16.89
C SER A 10 -14.75 -30.84 17.12
N SER A 11 -14.01 -31.18 18.16
CA SER A 11 -12.56 -30.96 18.21
C SER A 11 -11.86 -32.07 17.41
N SER A 12 -10.73 -31.76 16.78
CA SER A 12 -9.71 -32.75 16.44
C SER A 12 -8.33 -32.12 16.50
N PHE A 13 -7.53 -32.63 17.43
CA PHE A 13 -6.11 -32.30 17.56
C PHE A 13 -5.34 -32.86 16.37
N PHE A 14 -4.32 -32.16 15.91
CA PHE A 14 -3.24 -32.77 15.13
C PHE A 14 -1.90 -32.48 15.80
N THR A 15 -1.37 -33.51 16.47
CA THR A 15 0.01 -33.57 16.95
C THR A 15 0.65 -34.87 16.49
N SER A 16 1.77 -34.73 15.79
CA SER A 16 2.88 -35.69 15.68
C SER A 16 2.59 -37.13 15.21
N SER A 17 3.25 -37.57 14.13
CA SER A 17 4.52 -38.33 14.25
C SER A 17 5.08 -38.83 12.91
N THR A 18 6.40 -38.98 12.88
CA THR A 18 7.22 -39.60 11.83
C THR A 18 6.93 -41.09 11.63
N VAL A 19 6.94 -41.58 10.38
CA VAL A 19 7.24 -42.99 10.05
C VAL A 19 8.18 -43.06 8.84
N HIS A 20 9.27 -43.81 8.97
CA HIS A 20 10.16 -44.24 7.88
C HIS A 20 9.62 -45.50 7.20
N HIS A 21 9.72 -45.63 5.87
CA HIS A 21 10.39 -46.80 5.27
C HIS A 21 10.87 -46.58 3.80
N ARG A 22 11.95 -47.29 3.43
CA ARG A 22 12.48 -47.50 2.06
C ARG A 22 11.52 -48.39 1.22
N ILE A 23 11.64 -48.63 -0.09
CA ILE A 23 12.77 -49.01 -0.99
C ILE A 23 12.32 -48.81 -2.45
N ASP A 24 13.15 -48.62 -3.49
CA ASP A 24 14.55 -48.18 -3.66
C ASP A 24 14.77 -47.87 -5.19
N GLY A 25 16.00 -47.85 -5.72
CA GLY A 25 16.28 -47.96 -7.18
C GLY A 25 16.64 -46.66 -7.92
N GLY A 26 17.89 -46.21 -7.82
CA GLY A 26 18.38 -45.03 -8.55
C GLY A 26 19.88 -44.77 -8.38
N PHE A 27 20.71 -45.56 -9.06
CA PHE A 27 22.17 -45.51 -8.98
C PHE A 27 22.74 -44.20 -9.57
N LEU A 28 23.48 -43.41 -8.78
CA LEU A 28 24.78 -42.85 -9.17
C LEU A 28 25.51 -42.22 -7.96
N ARG A 29 26.80 -41.92 -8.17
CA ARG A 29 27.86 -41.87 -7.15
C ARG A 29 28.66 -40.56 -7.22
N ASN A 30 29.39 -40.29 -6.12
CA ASN A 30 30.57 -39.41 -5.98
C ASN A 30 30.39 -37.90 -5.63
N THR A 31 30.75 -37.60 -4.38
CA THR A 31 31.85 -36.67 -3.97
C THR A 31 31.93 -35.22 -4.47
N THR A 32 32.05 -34.31 -3.48
CA THR A 32 33.02 -33.19 -3.41
C THR A 32 32.75 -31.94 -4.26
N SER A 33 32.41 -30.86 -3.53
CA SER A 33 32.79 -29.45 -3.74
C SER A 33 32.73 -28.84 -5.14
N GLN A 34 31.75 -27.95 -5.38
CA GLN A 34 32.08 -26.65 -6.00
C GLN A 34 31.05 -25.53 -5.75
N SER A 35 31.61 -24.33 -5.64
CA SER A 35 30.95 -23.03 -5.52
C SER A 35 29.84 -22.76 -6.55
N HIS A 36 28.72 -22.18 -6.09
CA HIS A 36 28.21 -20.93 -6.68
C HIS A 36 27.43 -20.08 -5.66
N ARG A 37 28.14 -19.15 -4.99
CA ARG A 37 27.51 -17.96 -4.41
C ARG A 37 27.13 -17.02 -5.56
N GLN A 38 25.91 -17.09 -6.07
CA GLN A 38 25.43 -16.14 -7.08
C GLN A 38 23.92 -15.87 -6.98
N ALA A 39 23.59 -14.88 -6.15
CA ALA A 39 22.34 -14.12 -6.22
C ALA A 39 22.60 -12.63 -5.91
N VAL A 40 23.76 -12.12 -6.33
CA VAL A 40 24.16 -10.70 -6.19
C VAL A 40 24.04 -9.97 -7.54
N ALA A 41 22.85 -10.00 -8.12
CA ALA A 41 22.56 -9.36 -9.42
C ALA A 41 21.09 -8.91 -9.57
N SER A 42 20.51 -8.23 -8.57
CA SER A 42 19.16 -7.63 -8.67
C SER A 42 19.08 -6.17 -8.18
N ALA A 43 20.17 -5.42 -8.36
CA ALA A 43 20.28 -4.02 -7.93
C ALA A 43 20.08 -2.97 -9.04
N LYS A 44 20.04 -3.37 -10.32
CA LYS A 44 19.91 -2.45 -11.48
C LYS A 44 18.52 -2.40 -12.12
N ASN A 45 17.70 -3.44 -11.96
CA ASN A 45 16.35 -3.52 -12.53
C ASN A 45 15.24 -3.12 -11.53
N SER A 46 15.60 -2.93 -10.26
CA SER A 46 14.68 -2.49 -9.20
C SER A 46 14.23 -1.04 -9.36
N SER A 47 15.00 -0.20 -10.06
CA SER A 47 14.69 1.22 -10.28
C SER A 47 13.51 1.43 -11.23
N SER A 48 13.44 0.70 -12.36
CA SER A 48 12.33 0.81 -13.31
C SER A 48 11.06 0.15 -12.79
N LEU A 49 11.18 -1.02 -12.15
CA LEU A 49 10.06 -1.69 -11.49
C LEU A 49 9.50 -0.83 -10.33
N GLY A 50 10.39 -0.28 -9.50
CA GLY A 50 10.02 0.62 -8.41
C GLY A 50 9.33 1.90 -8.89
N ALA A 51 9.89 2.57 -9.91
CA ALA A 51 9.27 3.74 -10.52
C ALA A 51 7.88 3.43 -11.11
N THR A 52 7.72 2.27 -11.76
CA THR A 52 6.43 1.82 -12.32
C THR A 52 5.42 1.52 -11.21
N ALA A 53 5.83 0.81 -10.15
CA ALA A 53 4.97 0.49 -9.01
C ALA A 53 4.50 1.75 -8.27
N ILE A 54 5.41 2.71 -8.04
CA ILE A 54 5.10 4.01 -7.46
C ILE A 54 4.11 4.80 -8.33
N SER A 55 4.33 4.82 -9.65
CA SER A 55 3.44 5.54 -10.59
C SER A 55 2.04 4.91 -10.60
N SER A 56 1.94 3.58 -10.61
CA SER A 56 0.68 2.84 -10.51
C SER A 56 -0.04 3.09 -9.18
N LEU A 57 0.69 3.12 -8.06
CA LEU A 57 0.14 3.42 -6.74
C LEU A 57 -0.41 4.86 -6.68
N LEU A 58 0.36 5.85 -7.12
CA LEU A 58 -0.08 7.25 -7.14
C LEU A 58 -1.27 7.47 -8.08
N ASN A 59 -1.30 6.80 -9.24
CA ASN A 59 -2.46 6.82 -10.13
C ASN A 59 -3.70 6.18 -9.46
N ARG A 60 -3.53 5.07 -8.73
CA ARG A 60 -4.63 4.48 -7.95
C ARG A 60 -5.11 5.41 -6.84
N CYS A 61 -4.22 6.02 -6.07
CA CYS A 61 -4.56 7.03 -5.06
C CYS A 61 -5.35 8.17 -5.69
N LYS A 62 -4.88 8.74 -6.81
CA LYS A 62 -5.59 9.78 -7.57
C LYS A 62 -7.00 9.35 -7.96
N GLN A 63 -7.17 8.14 -8.48
CA GLN A 63 -8.49 7.61 -8.86
C GLN A 63 -9.43 7.46 -7.66
N VAL A 64 -8.97 6.88 -6.55
CA VAL A 64 -9.75 6.73 -5.32
C VAL A 64 -10.25 8.09 -4.83
N LEU A 65 -9.35 9.06 -4.75
CA LEU A 65 -9.65 10.40 -4.25
C LEU A 65 -10.60 11.16 -5.18
N ASN A 66 -10.41 11.06 -6.50
CA ASN A 66 -11.30 11.71 -7.46
C ASN A 66 -12.70 11.05 -7.53
N CYS A 67 -12.78 9.74 -7.32
CA CYS A 67 -14.07 9.05 -7.14
C CYS A 67 -14.76 9.53 -5.86
N PHE A 68 -14.04 9.53 -4.72
CA PHE A 68 -14.56 10.01 -3.44
C PHE A 68 -15.10 11.44 -3.53
N ALA A 69 -14.31 12.38 -4.08
CA ALA A 69 -14.72 13.78 -4.25
C ALA A 69 -16.01 13.92 -5.06
N ARG A 70 -16.13 13.17 -6.16
CA ARG A 70 -17.32 13.18 -7.02
C ARG A 70 -18.53 12.54 -6.36
N ASP A 71 -18.32 11.49 -5.57
CA ASP A 71 -19.41 10.77 -4.92
C ASP A 71 -19.95 11.58 -3.72
N GLU A 72 -19.09 12.28 -2.96
CA GLU A 72 -19.49 13.30 -1.98
C GLU A 72 -20.27 14.46 -2.64
N GLN A 73 -19.79 14.98 -3.78
CA GLN A 73 -20.49 16.03 -4.54
C GLN A 73 -21.88 15.62 -5.01
N ARG A 74 -22.10 14.32 -5.26
CA ARG A 74 -23.41 13.76 -5.64
C ARG A 74 -24.35 13.59 -4.46
N CYS A 75 -23.83 13.22 -3.29
CA CYS A 75 -24.60 13.22 -2.04
C CYS A 75 -24.87 14.65 -1.54
N GLY A 76 -24.03 15.63 -1.91
CA GLY A 76 -24.22 17.04 -1.58
C GLY A 76 -24.18 17.35 -0.09
N GLY A 77 -23.53 16.49 0.71
CA GLY A 77 -23.58 16.54 2.18
C GLY A 77 -24.94 16.12 2.78
N HIS A 78 -25.90 15.67 1.95
CA HIS A 78 -27.20 15.18 2.39
C HIS A 78 -27.21 13.67 2.63
N PHE A 79 -28.14 13.23 3.47
CA PHE A 79 -28.34 11.83 3.84
C PHE A 79 -28.75 10.97 2.63
N PRO A 80 -28.26 9.73 2.48
CA PRO A 80 -27.33 9.04 3.38
C PRO A 80 -25.85 9.44 3.16
N PRO A 81 -25.03 9.44 4.23
CA PRO A 81 -23.58 9.61 4.09
C PRO A 81 -22.97 8.46 3.27
N LEU A 82 -21.79 8.69 2.67
CA LEU A 82 -21.08 7.64 1.94
C LEU A 82 -20.77 6.43 2.83
N PRO A 83 -20.71 5.20 2.28
CA PRO A 83 -20.28 4.02 3.00
C PRO A 83 -18.89 4.23 3.62
N GLN A 84 -18.72 3.82 4.89
CA GLN A 84 -17.44 3.97 5.61
C GLN A 84 -16.25 3.35 4.87
N GLU A 85 -16.47 2.30 4.08
CA GLU A 85 -15.49 1.69 3.19
C GLU A 85 -14.85 2.71 2.22
N ARG A 86 -15.65 3.63 1.65
CA ARG A 86 -15.17 4.68 0.74
C ARG A 86 -14.36 5.75 1.46
N VAL A 87 -14.79 6.14 2.65
CA VAL A 87 -14.04 7.06 3.52
C VAL A 87 -12.69 6.42 3.90
N PHE A 88 -12.69 5.15 4.28
CA PHE A 88 -11.47 4.42 4.65
C PHE A 88 -10.53 4.19 3.46
N GLU A 89 -11.05 3.93 2.26
CA GLU A 89 -10.27 3.86 1.01
C GLU A 89 -9.57 5.21 0.74
N ALA A 90 -10.28 6.32 0.89
CA ALA A 90 -9.73 7.68 0.74
C ALA A 90 -8.68 8.01 1.82
N ILE A 91 -8.94 7.73 3.10
CA ILE A 91 -7.97 7.89 4.20
C ILE A 91 -6.70 7.07 3.94
N SER A 92 -6.86 5.82 3.49
CA SER A 92 -5.73 4.93 3.17
C SER A 92 -4.91 5.46 1.99
N ALA A 93 -5.57 5.99 0.95
CA ALA A 93 -4.90 6.63 -0.17
C ALA A 93 -4.11 7.89 0.27
N LEU A 94 -4.68 8.74 1.12
CA LEU A 94 -4.00 9.93 1.66
C LEU A 94 -2.76 9.54 2.49
N ARG A 95 -2.90 8.56 3.39
CA ARG A 95 -1.77 8.05 4.20
C ARG A 95 -0.66 7.45 3.34
N ALA A 96 -1.00 6.73 2.27
CA ALA A 96 -0.02 6.21 1.32
C ALA A 96 0.73 7.34 0.59
N VAL A 97 0.03 8.41 0.19
CA VAL A 97 0.66 9.59 -0.43
C VAL A 97 1.60 10.30 0.56
N SER A 98 1.19 10.51 1.81
CA SER A 98 2.07 11.07 2.85
C SER A 98 3.34 10.24 3.04
N ALA A 99 3.20 8.91 3.17
CA ALA A 99 4.35 8.01 3.31
C ALA A 99 5.29 8.03 2.10
N LEU A 100 4.77 8.23 0.88
CA LEU A 100 5.59 8.43 -0.32
C LEU A 100 6.33 9.77 -0.32
N ILE A 101 5.75 10.84 0.24
CA ILE A 101 6.42 12.14 0.40
C ILE A 101 7.52 12.06 1.46
N ASP A 102 7.25 11.38 2.58
CA ASP A 102 8.25 11.12 3.61
C ASP A 102 9.40 10.24 3.06
N GLY A 103 9.07 9.24 2.24
CA GLY A 103 10.05 8.43 1.51
C GLY A 103 10.86 9.23 0.48
N PHE A 104 10.23 10.17 -0.23
CA PHE A 104 10.90 11.07 -1.19
C PHE A 104 12.01 11.89 -0.53
N SER A 105 11.83 12.32 0.73
CA SER A 105 12.88 13.05 1.48
C SER A 105 14.19 12.27 1.63
N ARG A 106 14.12 10.92 1.59
CA ARG A 106 15.28 10.01 1.73
C ARG A 106 15.86 9.60 0.37
N ASN A 107 15.05 9.57 -0.68
CA ASN A 107 15.47 9.20 -2.03
C ASN A 107 14.70 10.05 -3.07
N PRO A 108 15.16 11.27 -3.35
CA PRO A 108 14.46 12.18 -4.25
C PRO A 108 14.65 11.76 -5.70
N THR A 109 13.56 11.35 -6.36
CA THR A 109 13.56 11.01 -7.79
C THR A 109 12.67 11.97 -8.59
N SER A 110 13.13 12.38 -9.77
CA SER A 110 12.37 13.30 -10.65
C SER A 110 10.99 12.77 -11.03
N VAL A 111 10.87 11.44 -11.21
CA VAL A 111 9.62 10.74 -11.53
C VAL A 111 8.63 10.78 -10.37
N LEU A 112 9.06 10.54 -9.13
CA LEU A 112 8.19 10.64 -7.95
C LEU A 112 7.77 12.11 -7.72
N TYR A 113 8.72 13.05 -7.87
CA TYR A 113 8.44 14.47 -7.75
C TYR A 113 7.34 14.94 -8.74
N SER A 114 7.44 14.57 -10.02
CA SER A 114 6.45 14.99 -11.03
C SER A 114 5.06 14.42 -10.76
N HIS A 115 4.95 13.15 -10.36
CA HIS A 115 3.67 12.55 -9.99
C HIS A 115 3.05 13.20 -8.74
N LEU A 116 3.84 13.49 -7.70
CA LEU A 116 3.34 14.18 -6.51
C LEU A 116 2.83 15.59 -6.85
N VAL A 117 3.58 16.39 -7.60
CA VAL A 117 3.14 17.74 -8.00
C VAL A 117 1.86 17.71 -8.83
N THR A 118 1.69 16.74 -9.73
CA THR A 118 0.45 16.59 -10.51
C THR A 118 -0.73 16.02 -9.72
N LEU A 119 -0.48 15.41 -8.55
CA LEU A 119 -1.51 14.98 -7.61
C LEU A 119 -2.04 16.13 -6.75
N HIS A 120 -1.17 17.06 -6.33
CA HIS A 120 -1.51 18.16 -5.41
C HIS A 120 -2.84 18.90 -5.71
N PRO A 121 -3.19 19.30 -6.96
CA PRO A 121 -4.46 19.98 -7.24
C PRO A 121 -5.70 19.14 -6.88
N ASN A 122 -5.62 17.82 -7.03
CA ASN A 122 -6.71 16.90 -6.68
C ASN A 122 -6.90 16.85 -5.15
N LEU A 123 -5.81 16.96 -4.37
CA LEU A 123 -5.87 17.02 -2.91
C LEU A 123 -6.53 18.32 -2.43
N VAL A 124 -6.20 19.45 -3.05
CA VAL A 124 -6.85 20.74 -2.74
C VAL A 124 -8.36 20.70 -3.05
N GLN A 125 -8.76 19.98 -4.12
CA GLN A 125 -10.18 19.80 -4.46
C GLN A 125 -10.97 18.92 -3.47
N LEU A 126 -10.31 18.15 -2.59
CA LEU A 126 -10.99 17.38 -1.53
C LEU A 126 -11.41 18.22 -0.33
N ILE A 127 -10.84 19.42 -0.13
CA ILE A 127 -11.07 20.24 1.08
C ILE A 127 -12.56 20.52 1.38
N PRO A 128 -13.45 20.74 0.40
CA PRO A 128 -14.89 20.83 0.67
C PRO A 128 -15.50 19.49 1.09
N SER A 129 -15.11 18.40 0.43
CA SER A 129 -15.62 17.03 0.63
C SER A 129 -15.12 16.37 1.92
N SER A 130 -14.00 16.81 2.49
CA SER A 130 -13.45 16.20 3.72
C SER A 130 -14.16 16.67 4.99
N ARG A 131 -14.92 17.77 4.96
CA ARG A 131 -15.52 18.41 6.15
C ARG A 131 -16.58 17.56 6.86
N CYS A 132 -17.12 16.55 6.16
CA CYS A 132 -18.13 15.63 6.72
C CYS A 132 -17.51 14.50 7.56
N ASP A 133 -16.19 14.29 7.51
CA ASP A 133 -15.49 13.28 8.31
C ASP A 133 -14.16 13.81 8.87
N GLN A 134 -14.06 13.89 10.21
CA GLN A 134 -12.91 14.44 10.91
C GLN A 134 -11.61 13.64 10.70
N GLN A 135 -11.69 12.32 10.50
CA GLN A 135 -10.52 11.47 10.26
C GLN A 135 -9.97 11.68 8.85
N LEU A 136 -10.86 11.88 7.88
CA LEU A 136 -10.52 12.24 6.50
C LEU A 136 -9.94 13.65 6.42
N GLU A 137 -10.54 14.64 7.09
CA GLU A 137 -10.01 16.00 7.17
C GLU A 137 -8.60 16.02 7.77
N LEU A 138 -8.39 15.32 8.88
CA LEU A 138 -7.06 15.22 9.52
C LEU A 138 -6.05 14.53 8.59
N ALA A 139 -6.42 13.44 7.93
CA ALA A 139 -5.56 12.75 6.96
C ALA A 139 -5.20 13.65 5.77
N LEU A 140 -6.16 14.44 5.26
CA LEU A 140 -5.94 15.38 4.16
C LEU A 140 -5.02 16.53 4.58
N MET A 141 -5.26 17.12 5.75
CA MET A 141 -4.42 18.19 6.30
C MET A 141 -2.99 17.72 6.54
N THR A 142 -2.79 16.51 7.11
CA THR A 142 -1.46 15.91 7.23
C THR A 142 -0.80 15.74 5.86
N CYS A 143 -1.53 15.21 4.87
CA CYS A 143 -1.00 15.00 3.52
C CYS A 143 -0.58 16.32 2.85
N LEU A 144 -1.43 17.35 2.89
CA LEU A 144 -1.13 18.68 2.36
C LEU A 144 0.08 19.34 3.08
N ASN A 145 0.20 19.16 4.39
CA ASN A 145 1.37 19.66 5.12
C ASN A 145 2.67 18.96 4.70
N SER A 146 2.66 17.65 4.39
CA SER A 146 3.83 16.95 3.86
C SER A 146 4.35 17.55 2.53
N TYR A 147 3.51 18.21 1.72
CA TYR A 147 3.97 18.87 0.48
C TYR A 147 4.95 20.02 0.71
N GLN A 148 5.04 20.58 1.94
CA GLN A 148 6.07 21.56 2.30
C GLN A 148 7.49 21.01 2.04
N THR A 149 7.71 19.72 2.29
CA THR A 149 8.98 19.02 1.99
C THR A 149 9.35 19.09 0.51
N LEU A 150 8.37 18.97 -0.40
CA LEU A 150 8.59 19.04 -1.85
C LEU A 150 8.92 20.46 -2.32
N LEU A 151 8.28 21.48 -1.70
CA LEU A 151 8.56 22.88 -1.96
C LEU A 151 9.99 23.25 -1.51
N LEU A 152 10.37 22.88 -0.29
CA LEU A 152 11.71 23.12 0.25
C LEU A 152 12.80 22.46 -0.60
N PHE A 153 12.58 21.22 -1.05
CA PHE A 153 13.51 20.52 -1.94
C PHE A 153 13.77 21.26 -3.27
N LYS A 154 12.77 21.94 -3.82
CA LYS A 154 12.97 22.78 -5.02
C LYS A 154 13.79 24.03 -4.77
N PHE A 155 13.79 24.58 -3.55
CA PHE A 155 14.60 25.75 -3.22
C PHE A 155 16.06 25.42 -2.91
N THR A 156 16.35 24.24 -2.35
CA THR A 156 17.73 23.80 -2.09
C THR A 156 18.46 23.41 -3.37
N HIS A 157 17.85 22.61 -4.25
CA HIS A 157 18.50 22.08 -5.46
C HIS A 157 18.56 23.08 -6.64
N LYS A 158 17.98 24.29 -6.50
CA LYS A 158 17.99 25.33 -7.55
C LYS A 158 18.98 26.47 -7.27
N ARG A 159 19.96 26.24 -6.39
CA ARG A 159 21.04 27.18 -6.02
C ARG A 159 22.44 26.75 -6.50
N GLU A 160 22.48 25.74 -7.36
CA GLU A 160 23.65 25.31 -8.14
C GLU A 160 23.43 25.66 -9.62
#